data_AF-A0A2V9HRF8-F1
#
_entry.id   AF-A0A2V9HRF8-F1
#
_cell.length_a   1.000
_cell.length_b   1.000
_cell.length_c   1.000
_cell.angle_alpha   90.00
_cell.angle_beta   90.00
_cell.angle_gamma   90.00
#
_symmetry.space_group_name_H-M   'P 1'
#
loop_
_entity.id
_entity.type
_entity.pdbx_description
1 polymer ?
#
loop_
_entity_poly.entity_id
_entity_poly.type
_entity_poly.pdbx_seq_one_letter_code
_entity_poly.pdbx_strand_id
1 'polypeptide(L)'
;MNITAFRDNPGIVEAAIIEEGGRILMRKACDKHGPFEDALSNHPGFFQKMERLAFGRDFACVDDCNVHDHGPNSTRSGRGTSLIVDLTNRCNMMCSPCFMDANAASYVHELDTEDIKVIFNNALSFKPQREINVVFSGGEPTLSPIFLEAVRHAKSMGFHRLHV
;
A
#
# COMPACT_ATOMS: atom_id res chain seq x y z
N MET A 1 -22.44 -4.61 -7.82
CA MET A 1 -21.42 -4.20 -8.81
C MET A 1 -20.53 -5.42 -9.04
N ASN A 2 -20.39 -5.91 -10.29
CA ASN A 2 -19.51 -7.07 -10.55
C ASN A 2 -18.04 -6.59 -10.53
N ILE A 3 -17.12 -7.41 -9.99
CA ILE A 3 -15.66 -7.16 -9.93
C ILE A 3 -15.10 -6.67 -11.27
N THR A 4 -15.57 -7.24 -12.38
CA THR A 4 -15.13 -6.83 -13.74
C THR A 4 -15.47 -5.37 -14.03
N ALA A 5 -16.66 -4.90 -13.63
CA ALA A 5 -17.07 -3.52 -13.84
C ALA A 5 -16.27 -2.52 -12.99
N PHE A 6 -15.83 -2.93 -11.79
CA PHE A 6 -14.93 -2.10 -10.96
C PHE A 6 -13.51 -2.04 -11.55
N ARG A 7 -13.02 -3.16 -12.10
CA ARG A 7 -11.69 -3.20 -12.75
C ARG A 7 -11.63 -2.27 -13.96
N ASP A 8 -12.65 -2.30 -14.80
CA ASP A 8 -12.62 -1.59 -16.08
C ASP A 8 -13.19 -0.16 -15.99
N ASN A 9 -13.99 0.14 -14.96
CA ASN A 9 -14.51 1.49 -14.68
C ASN A 9 -14.69 1.73 -13.16
N PRO A 10 -13.59 2.01 -12.43
CA PRO A 10 -13.58 2.11 -10.96
C PRO A 10 -14.27 3.38 -10.43
N GLY A 11 -14.81 4.24 -11.29
CA GLY A 11 -15.37 5.53 -10.89
C GLY A 11 -14.28 6.55 -10.55
N ILE A 12 -13.31 6.73 -11.44
CA ILE A 12 -12.24 7.73 -11.30
C ILE A 12 -12.86 9.13 -11.35
N VAL A 13 -12.52 9.96 -10.37
CA VAL A 13 -12.88 11.37 -10.33
C VAL A 13 -11.60 12.19 -10.37
N GLU A 14 -11.45 12.99 -11.41
CA GLU A 14 -10.30 13.90 -11.55
C GLU A 14 -10.29 14.94 -10.43
N ALA A 15 -9.09 15.25 -9.94
CA ALA A 15 -8.87 16.17 -8.84
C ALA A 15 -7.96 17.33 -9.28
N ALA A 16 -8.31 18.54 -8.86
CA ALA A 16 -7.45 19.71 -8.97
C ALA A 16 -6.77 19.98 -7.62
N ILE A 17 -5.45 20.07 -7.61
CA ILE A 17 -4.68 20.55 -6.46
C ILE A 17 -4.46 22.05 -6.63
N ILE A 18 -5.02 22.84 -5.72
CA ILE A 18 -4.97 24.31 -5.78
C ILE A 18 -4.44 24.91 -4.47
N GLU A 19 -3.82 26.07 -4.56
CA GLU A 19 -3.46 26.89 -3.41
C GLU A 19 -4.48 28.02 -3.23
N GLU A 20 -5.23 28.02 -2.13
CA GLU A 20 -6.27 29.01 -1.85
C GLU A 20 -6.36 29.30 -0.34
N GLY A 21 -6.41 30.58 0.03
CA GLY A 21 -6.55 30.99 1.44
C GLY A 21 -5.42 30.48 2.34
N GLY A 22 -4.19 30.38 1.82
CA GLY A 22 -3.03 29.88 2.57
C GLY A 22 -3.06 28.37 2.84
N ARG A 23 -3.82 27.60 2.06
CA ARG A 23 -3.94 26.14 2.16
C ARG A 23 -3.77 25.49 0.79
N ILE A 24 -3.32 24.24 0.78
CA ILE A 24 -3.36 23.37 -0.40
C ILE A 24 -4.61 22.51 -0.29
N LEU A 25 -5.46 22.60 -1.30
CA LEU A 25 -6.76 21.95 -1.36
C LEU A 25 -6.80 20.98 -2.54
N MET A 26 -7.45 19.83 -2.35
CA MET A 26 -7.78 18.89 -3.41
C MET A 26 -9.28 18.99 -3.69
N ARG A 27 -9.64 19.59 -4.83
CA ARG A 27 -11.02 19.80 -5.24
C ARG A 27 -11.41 18.78 -6.32
N LYS A 28 -12.53 18.09 -6.12
CA LYS A 28 -13.05 17.03 -6.98
C LYS A 28 -14.52 17.33 -7.31
N ALA A 29 -15.01 16.86 -8.45
CA ALA A 29 -16.42 16.96 -8.79
C ALA A 29 -16.91 15.65 -9.42
N CYS A 30 -17.89 15.01 -8.78
CA CYS A 30 -18.52 13.80 -9.29
C CYS A 30 -19.87 14.16 -9.92
N ASP A 31 -20.14 13.71 -11.14
CA ASP A 31 -21.41 13.97 -11.84
C ASP A 31 -22.65 13.56 -11.04
N LYS A 32 -22.52 12.58 -10.14
CA LYS A 32 -23.61 12.08 -9.29
C LYS A 32 -23.74 12.80 -7.96
N HIS A 33 -22.62 13.18 -7.34
CA HIS A 33 -22.57 13.64 -5.95
C HIS A 33 -22.20 15.12 -5.80
N GLY A 34 -21.86 15.80 -6.90
CA GLY A 34 -21.46 17.20 -6.91
C GLY A 34 -20.00 17.43 -6.53
N PRO A 35 -19.63 18.70 -6.28
CA PRO A 35 -18.28 19.09 -5.90
C PRO A 35 -18.00 18.77 -4.42
N PHE A 36 -16.75 18.41 -4.14
CA PHE A 36 -16.23 18.19 -2.80
C PHE A 36 -14.76 18.59 -2.73
N GLU A 37 -14.29 18.91 -1.53
CA GLU A 37 -12.96 19.45 -1.29
C GLU A 37 -12.35 18.89 -0.01
N ASP A 38 -11.06 18.55 -0.07
CA ASP A 38 -10.27 18.10 1.06
C ASP A 38 -9.03 19.00 1.22
N ALA A 39 -8.63 19.32 2.46
CA ALA A 39 -7.37 20.03 2.71
C ALA A 39 -6.20 19.05 2.73
N LEU A 40 -5.24 19.22 1.81
CA LEU A 40 -3.99 18.44 1.78
C LEU A 40 -2.93 19.03 2.72
N SER A 41 -2.88 20.36 2.83
CA SER A 41 -1.93 21.04 3.70
C SER A 41 -2.44 22.41 4.12
N ASN A 42 -2.16 22.79 5.36
CA ASN A 42 -2.35 24.15 5.87
C ASN A 42 -1.07 25.02 5.76
N HIS A 43 -0.02 24.51 5.12
CA HIS A 43 1.25 25.20 4.98
C HIS A 43 1.81 25.05 3.55
N PRO A 44 1.43 25.93 2.61
CA PRO A 44 1.81 25.83 1.21
C PRO A 44 3.33 25.78 0.97
N GLY A 45 4.10 26.61 1.67
CA GLY A 45 5.56 26.60 1.56
C GLY A 45 6.21 25.27 1.97
N PHE A 46 5.63 24.56 2.95
CA PHE A 46 6.09 23.23 3.35
C PHE A 46 5.68 22.19 2.32
N PHE A 47 4.43 22.22 1.85
CA PHE A 47 3.95 21.33 0.78
C PHE A 47 4.86 21.43 -0.46
N GLN A 48 5.12 22.65 -0.95
CA GLN A 48 6.01 22.86 -2.09
C GLN A 48 7.44 22.36 -1.82
N LYS A 49 7.94 22.49 -0.57
CA LYS A 49 9.24 21.92 -0.20
C LYS A 49 9.23 20.40 -0.28
N MET A 50 8.17 19.75 0.22
CA MET A 50 8.02 18.29 0.16
C MET A 50 7.95 17.80 -1.29
N GLU A 51 7.16 18.46 -2.14
CA GLU A 51 7.08 18.13 -3.57
C GLU A 51 8.44 18.27 -4.27
N ARG A 52 9.21 19.32 -3.98
CA ARG A 52 10.57 19.49 -4.53
C ARG A 52 11.57 18.45 -4.03
N LEU A 53 11.40 17.97 -2.80
CA LEU A 53 12.23 16.93 -2.19
C LEU A 53 11.76 15.53 -2.55
N ALA A 54 10.58 15.40 -3.17
CA ALA A 54 10.06 14.13 -3.61
C ALA A 54 11.05 13.53 -4.60
N PHE A 55 11.60 12.37 -4.23
CA PHE A 55 12.63 11.73 -5.02
C PHE A 55 12.14 11.45 -6.45
N GLY A 56 10.84 11.21 -6.64
CA GLY A 56 10.19 10.98 -7.93
C GLY A 56 10.17 9.50 -8.32
N ARG A 57 9.92 9.21 -9.60
CA ARG A 57 10.01 7.85 -10.16
C ARG A 57 11.48 7.54 -10.49
N ASP A 58 11.95 6.31 -10.31
CA ASP A 58 13.37 5.95 -10.54
C ASP A 58 13.49 5.01 -11.73
N PHE A 59 13.03 3.77 -11.61
CA PHE A 59 13.02 2.83 -12.74
C PHE A 59 11.59 2.42 -13.11
N ALA A 60 11.39 2.11 -14.39
CA ALA A 60 10.19 1.40 -14.85
C ALA A 60 10.34 -0.09 -14.48
N CYS A 61 9.29 -0.65 -13.90
CA CYS A 61 9.21 -2.10 -13.72
C CYS A 61 8.90 -2.73 -15.08
N VAL A 62 9.49 -3.90 -15.34
CA VAL A 62 9.28 -4.69 -16.56
C VAL A 62 8.84 -6.11 -16.18
N ASP A 63 8.05 -6.71 -17.07
CA ASP A 63 7.49 -8.06 -16.92
C ASP A 63 6.66 -8.24 -15.63
N ASP A 64 5.98 -7.18 -15.18
CA ASP A 64 5.31 -7.10 -13.89
C ASP A 64 3.78 -7.00 -13.98
N CYS A 65 3.21 -7.19 -15.17
CA CYS A 65 1.77 -7.03 -15.42
C CYS A 65 0.90 -7.92 -14.53
N ASN A 66 1.39 -9.09 -14.12
CA ASN A 66 0.64 -9.99 -13.24
C ASN A 66 0.73 -9.61 -11.75
N VAL A 67 1.60 -8.65 -11.39
CA VAL A 67 1.88 -8.25 -10.01
C VAL A 67 1.43 -6.82 -9.74
N HIS A 68 1.74 -5.87 -10.63
CA HIS A 68 1.47 -4.45 -10.43
C HIS A 68 0.30 -3.91 -11.26
N ASP A 69 -0.42 -4.75 -12.03
CA ASP A 69 -1.65 -4.32 -12.69
C ASP A 69 -2.84 -4.35 -11.72
N HIS A 70 -3.13 -3.18 -11.15
CA HIS A 70 -4.24 -2.94 -10.22
C HIS A 70 -5.24 -1.93 -10.80
N GLY A 71 -5.39 -1.89 -12.12
CA GLY A 71 -6.26 -0.96 -12.85
C GLY A 71 -5.88 0.52 -12.62
N PRO A 72 -6.74 1.34 -11.99
CA PRO A 72 -6.45 2.75 -11.73
C PRO A 72 -5.22 2.96 -10.82
N ASN A 73 -4.88 1.96 -10.00
CA ASN A 73 -3.79 2.00 -9.04
C ASN A 73 -2.55 1.24 -9.51
N SER A 74 -2.45 0.91 -10.80
CA SER A 74 -1.31 0.15 -11.33
C SER A 74 0.01 0.89 -11.08
N THR A 75 0.97 0.18 -10.50
CA THR A 75 2.29 0.73 -10.19
C THR A 75 3.21 0.49 -11.38
N ARG A 76 3.70 1.56 -12.03
CA ARG A 76 4.54 1.45 -13.24
C ARG A 76 6.02 1.73 -12.99
N SER A 77 6.36 2.20 -11.80
CA SER A 77 7.72 2.62 -11.47
C SER A 77 7.96 2.55 -9.97
N GLY A 78 9.18 2.23 -9.54
CA GLY A 78 9.55 2.13 -8.13
C GLY A 78 10.98 2.64 -7.86
N ARG A 79 11.32 2.80 -6.58
CA ARG A 79 12.67 3.17 -6.08
C ARG A 79 13.34 2.09 -5.23
N GLY A 80 12.62 1.02 -4.92
CA GLY A 80 12.97 0.08 -3.85
C GLY A 80 11.72 -0.17 -3.02
N THR A 81 11.50 -1.43 -2.68
CA THR A 81 10.19 -1.88 -2.21
C THR A 81 10.30 -2.27 -0.74
N SER A 82 9.43 -1.70 0.07
CA SER A 82 9.04 -2.33 1.33
C SER A 82 7.84 -3.21 1.02
N LEU A 83 7.99 -4.51 1.19
CA LEU A 83 6.90 -5.46 1.11
C LEU A 83 6.29 -5.59 2.50
N ILE A 84 5.21 -4.87 2.73
CA ILE A 84 4.45 -4.95 3.98
C ILE A 84 3.47 -6.11 3.84
N VAL A 85 3.57 -7.09 4.75
CA VAL A 85 2.75 -8.29 4.74
C VAL A 85 1.93 -8.34 6.01
N ASP A 86 0.64 -8.02 5.91
CA ASP A 86 -0.29 -8.08 7.02
C ASP A 86 -0.70 -9.54 7.27
N LEU A 87 -0.08 -10.19 8.26
CA LEU A 87 -0.27 -11.63 8.52
C LEU A 87 -1.62 -11.96 9.17
N THR A 88 -2.15 -11.02 9.94
CA THR A 88 -3.40 -11.17 10.68
C THR A 88 -3.98 -9.80 10.98
N ASN A 89 -5.30 -9.65 11.01
CA ASN A 89 -5.93 -8.45 11.57
C ASN A 89 -6.11 -8.53 13.09
N ARG A 90 -5.68 -9.59 13.78
CA ARG A 90 -5.78 -9.67 15.25
C ARG A 90 -4.69 -8.83 15.92
N CYS A 91 -5.04 -8.11 16.97
CA CYS A 91 -4.07 -7.40 17.81
C CYS A 91 -4.34 -7.67 19.30
N ASN A 92 -3.28 -7.85 20.09
CA ASN A 92 -3.36 -7.98 21.55
C ASN A 92 -3.47 -6.62 22.27
N MET A 93 -3.54 -5.53 21.51
CA MET A 93 -3.74 -4.16 22.01
C MET A 93 -4.87 -3.45 21.24
N MET A 94 -5.37 -2.36 21.84
CA MET A 94 -6.44 -1.50 21.30
C MET A 94 -5.98 -0.04 21.40
N CYS A 95 -4.94 0.30 20.65
CA CYS A 95 -4.30 1.62 20.74
C CYS A 95 -5.17 2.71 20.09
N SER A 96 -5.43 3.81 20.82
CA SER A 96 -6.12 4.98 20.26
C SER A 96 -5.51 5.55 18.97
N PRO A 97 -4.18 5.56 18.76
CA PRO A 97 -3.59 6.04 17.51
C PRO A 97 -3.47 4.96 16.41
N CYS A 98 -4.10 3.78 16.55
CA CYS A 98 -3.97 2.70 15.56
C CYS A 98 -4.66 3.06 14.24
N PHE A 99 -3.89 3.22 13.17
CA PHE A 99 -4.45 3.54 11.84
C PHE A 99 -5.16 2.34 11.19
N MET A 100 -4.75 1.11 11.51
CA MET A 100 -5.35 -0.10 10.94
C MET A 100 -6.67 -0.47 11.61
N ASP A 101 -6.85 -0.05 12.87
CA ASP A 101 -8.00 -0.43 13.71
C ASP A 101 -8.25 -1.95 13.71
N ALA A 102 -7.17 -2.71 13.94
CA ALA A 102 -7.05 -4.13 13.62
C ALA A 102 -8.22 -5.01 14.13
N ASN A 103 -8.73 -4.75 15.34
CA ASN A 103 -9.83 -5.51 15.94
C ASN A 103 -11.24 -4.97 15.60
N ALA A 104 -11.40 -3.98 14.73
CA ALA A 104 -12.70 -3.41 14.38
C ALA A 104 -13.49 -4.25 13.37
N ALA A 105 -12.82 -5.10 12.59
CA ALA A 105 -13.48 -5.99 11.66
C ALA A 105 -14.27 -7.09 12.41
N SER A 106 -15.47 -7.40 11.91
CA SER A 106 -16.32 -8.48 12.47
C SER A 106 -15.85 -9.90 12.10
N TYR A 107 -14.76 -10.01 11.35
CA TYR A 107 -14.18 -11.26 10.90
C TYR A 107 -12.66 -11.25 11.10
N VAL A 108 -12.08 -12.44 11.24
CA VAL A 108 -10.64 -12.64 11.30
C VAL A 108 -10.13 -12.89 9.89
N HIS A 109 -9.14 -12.11 9.47
CA HIS A 109 -8.36 -12.36 8.27
C HIS A 109 -6.96 -12.77 8.68
N GLU A 110 -6.53 -13.95 8.23
CA GLU A 110 -5.21 -14.50 8.49
C GLU A 110 -4.67 -15.09 7.20
N LEU A 111 -3.39 -14.82 6.92
CA LEU A 111 -2.69 -15.45 5.82
C LEU A 111 -2.21 -16.84 6.25
N ASP A 112 -2.23 -17.78 5.32
CA ASP A 112 -1.61 -19.08 5.48
C ASP A 112 -0.22 -19.16 4.80
N THR A 113 0.48 -20.29 4.99
CA THR A 113 1.82 -20.47 4.41
C THR A 113 1.80 -20.40 2.89
N GLU A 114 0.72 -20.82 2.23
CA GLU A 114 0.63 -20.81 0.77
C GLU A 114 0.46 -19.39 0.24
N ASP A 115 -0.36 -18.57 0.92
CA ASP A 115 -0.44 -17.13 0.65
C ASP A 115 0.94 -16.46 0.71
N ILE A 116 1.73 -16.77 1.73
CA ILE A 116 3.08 -16.22 1.90
C ILE A 116 4.01 -16.64 0.77
N LYS A 117 3.97 -17.90 0.33
CA LYS A 117 4.76 -18.35 -0.83
C LYS A 117 4.36 -17.58 -2.08
N VAL A 118 3.06 -17.40 -2.33
CA VAL A 118 2.57 -16.66 -3.50
C VAL A 118 3.05 -15.21 -3.44
N ILE A 119 2.90 -14.54 -2.31
CA ILE A 119 3.33 -13.15 -2.09
C ILE A 119 4.83 -13.01 -2.34
N PHE A 120 5.66 -13.89 -1.77
CA PHE A 120 7.10 -13.82 -1.93
C PHE A 120 7.58 -14.20 -3.34
N ASN A 121 6.96 -15.18 -3.99
CA ASN A 121 7.25 -15.49 -5.39
C ASN A 121 6.90 -14.31 -6.30
N ASN A 122 5.77 -13.64 -6.08
CA ASN A 122 5.37 -12.45 -6.83
C ASN A 122 6.35 -11.30 -6.60
N ALA A 123 6.83 -11.11 -5.38
CA ALA A 123 7.82 -10.07 -5.07
C ALA A 123 9.16 -10.28 -5.80
N LEU A 124 9.50 -11.52 -6.18
CA LEU A 124 10.73 -11.86 -6.88
C LEU A 124 10.56 -12.02 -8.40
N SER A 125 9.33 -11.94 -8.91
CA SER A 125 9.03 -12.26 -10.32
C SER A 125 9.34 -11.14 -11.30
N PHE A 126 9.32 -9.87 -10.84
CA PHE A 126 9.52 -8.70 -11.70
C PHE A 126 10.95 -8.17 -11.67
N LYS A 127 11.31 -7.36 -12.68
CA LYS A 127 12.62 -6.71 -12.80
C LYS A 127 12.49 -5.20 -13.02
N PRO A 128 13.54 -4.41 -12.71
CA PRO A 128 14.75 -4.78 -12.00
C PRO A 128 14.47 -5.11 -10.53
N GLN A 129 15.20 -6.06 -9.98
CA GLN A 129 15.05 -6.49 -8.60
C GLN A 129 16.07 -5.78 -7.72
N ARG A 130 15.61 -4.76 -7.00
CA ARG A 130 16.37 -4.19 -5.86
C ARG A 130 16.15 -5.04 -4.61
N GLU A 131 16.95 -4.78 -3.58
CA GLU A 131 16.71 -5.37 -2.27
C GLU A 131 15.28 -5.00 -1.80
N ILE A 132 14.52 -6.02 -1.39
CA ILE A 132 13.17 -5.87 -0.86
C ILE A 132 13.25 -6.03 0.66
N ASN A 133 12.76 -5.01 1.37
CA ASN A 133 12.61 -5.08 2.82
C ASN A 133 11.26 -5.69 3.12
N VAL A 134 11.23 -6.84 3.79
CA VAL A 134 9.96 -7.45 4.22
C VAL A 134 9.62 -6.90 5.60
N VAL A 135 8.42 -6.35 5.75
CA VAL A 135 7.88 -5.87 7.01
C VAL A 135 6.65 -6.72 7.32
N PHE A 136 6.78 -7.61 8.30
CA PHE A 136 5.63 -8.36 8.80
C PHE A 136 4.79 -7.42 9.66
N SER A 137 3.52 -7.31 9.33
CA SER A 137 2.58 -6.34 9.87
C SER A 137 1.22 -7.03 10.08
N GLY A 138 0.16 -6.25 10.25
CA GLY A 138 -1.20 -6.66 10.48
C GLY A 138 -1.76 -5.85 11.63
N GLY A 139 -2.51 -6.50 12.52
CA GLY A 139 -2.59 -6.07 13.90
C GLY A 139 -1.25 -6.29 14.58
N GLU A 140 -1.15 -7.37 15.36
CA GLU A 140 0.11 -7.83 15.95
C GLU A 140 0.59 -9.09 15.20
N PRO A 141 1.57 -8.98 14.28
CA PRO A 141 2.00 -10.09 13.42
C PRO A 141 2.45 -11.33 14.21
N THR A 142 2.99 -11.16 15.43
CA THR A 142 3.45 -12.28 16.25
C THR A 142 2.32 -13.17 16.76
N LEU A 143 1.05 -12.73 16.66
CA LEU A 143 -0.12 -13.55 16.95
C LEU A 143 -0.46 -14.53 15.83
N SER A 144 0.04 -14.31 14.60
CA SER A 144 -0.20 -15.23 13.49
C SER A 144 0.44 -16.59 13.78
N PRO A 145 -0.29 -17.71 13.61
CA PRO A 145 0.27 -19.05 13.82
C PRO A 145 1.48 -19.37 12.95
N ILE A 146 1.57 -18.73 11.78
CA ILE A 146 2.63 -18.97 10.80
C ILE A 146 3.78 -17.96 10.88
N PHE A 147 3.77 -17.01 11.82
CA PHE A 147 4.74 -15.91 11.84
C PHE A 147 6.21 -16.38 11.73
N LEU A 148 6.62 -17.33 12.56
CA LEU A 148 7.99 -17.85 12.52
C LEU A 148 8.29 -18.67 11.26
N GLU A 149 7.28 -19.31 10.67
CA GLU A 149 7.42 -20.02 9.40
C GLU A 149 7.59 -19.05 8.23
N ALA A 150 6.79 -17.98 8.18
CA ALA A 150 6.88 -16.91 7.21
C ALA A 150 8.26 -16.23 7.27
N VAL A 151 8.78 -15.94 8.46
CA VAL A 151 10.14 -15.39 8.65
C VAL A 151 11.21 -16.34 8.13
N ARG A 152 11.12 -17.65 8.43
CA ARG A 152 12.07 -18.66 7.93
C ARG A 152 12.01 -18.77 6.41
N HIS A 153 10.80 -18.79 5.86
CA HIS A 153 10.59 -18.88 4.42
C HIS A 153 11.16 -17.65 3.70
N ALA A 154 10.88 -16.45 4.20
CA ALA A 154 11.45 -15.22 3.67
C ALA A 154 12.99 -15.28 3.61
N LYS A 155 13.63 -15.72 4.70
CA LYS A 155 15.08 -15.94 4.73
C LYS A 155 15.56 -16.96 3.70
N SER A 156 14.84 -18.07 3.54
CA SER A 156 15.20 -19.11 2.55
C SER A 156 15.11 -18.61 1.10
N MET A 157 14.27 -17.61 0.83
CA MET A 157 14.11 -17.00 -0.48
C MET A 157 15.12 -15.88 -0.77
N GLY A 158 16.01 -15.57 0.18
CA GLY A 158 17.05 -14.55 0.01
C GLY A 158 16.61 -13.14 0.39
N PHE A 159 15.49 -12.97 1.09
CA PHE A 159 15.19 -11.68 1.73
C PHE A 159 16.11 -11.49 2.94
N HIS A 160 16.93 -10.43 2.93
CA HIS A 160 17.94 -10.19 3.95
C HIS A 160 17.49 -9.24 5.06
N ARG A 161 16.59 -8.31 4.75
CA ARG A 161 16.06 -7.30 5.67
C ARG A 161 14.62 -7.64 6.03
N LEU A 162 14.46 -8.23 7.22
CA LEU A 162 13.18 -8.62 7.77
C LEU A 162 12.89 -7.76 9.00
N HIS A 163 11.73 -7.12 9.00
CA HIS A 163 11.24 -6.25 10.05
C HIS A 163 9.91 -6.78 10.57
N VAL A 164 9.62 -6.41 11.81
CA VAL A 164 8.34 -6.55 12.49
C VAL A 164 8.02 -5.19 13.08
#